data_AF-A0A961BQD9-F1
#
_entry.id   AF-A0A961BQD9-F1
#
_cell.length_a   1.000
_cell.length_b   1.000
_cell.length_c   1.000
_cell.angle_alpha   90.00
_cell.angle_beta   90.00
_cell.angle_gamma   90.00
#
_symmetry.space_group_name_H-M   'P 1'
#
loop_
_entity.id
_entity.type
_entity.pdbx_description
1 polymer ?
#
loop_
_entity_poly.entity_id
_entity_poly.type
_entity_poly.pdbx_seq_one_letter_code
_entity_poly.pdbx_strand_id
1 'polypeptide(L)'
;ENCLNDLLPILLDGARREPGFSELVHDLLEARRRPIRTIIQLAQLRGEVAPELDAEDAVAIAVGPVVYQKMVLRREITSEFLELAIRSAVTALRATVSEGAATVHP
;
A
#
# COMPACT_ATOMS: atom_id res chain seq x y z
N GLU A 1 -4.57 1.19 20.48
CA GLU A 1 -4.34 -0.12 19.82
C GLU A 1 -3.30 -0.03 18.68
N ASN A 2 -2.06 0.44 18.94
CA ASN A 2 -1.03 0.65 17.90
C ASN A 2 0.19 -0.27 17.99
N CYS A 3 0.25 -1.16 18.98
CA CYS A 3 1.41 -2.00 19.28
C CYS A 3 1.94 -2.75 18.05
N LEU A 4 1.05 -3.29 17.20
CA LEU A 4 1.46 -4.12 16.07
C LEU A 4 2.22 -3.33 14.99
N ASN A 5 1.94 -2.03 14.79
CA ASN A 5 2.68 -1.20 13.84
C ASN A 5 4.10 -0.88 14.35
N ASP A 6 4.28 -0.76 15.67
CA ASP A 6 5.58 -0.57 16.28
C ASP A 6 6.39 -1.88 16.33
N LEU A 7 5.71 -3.03 16.33
CA LEU A 7 6.33 -4.36 16.30
C LEU A 7 6.70 -4.82 14.88
N LEU A 8 6.13 -4.24 13.82
CA LEU A 8 6.39 -4.65 12.42
C LEU A 8 7.89 -4.80 12.08
N PRO A 9 8.79 -3.87 12.46
CA PRO A 9 10.22 -4.04 12.20
C PRO A 9 10.82 -5.28 12.87
N ILE A 10 10.39 -5.59 14.10
CA ILE A 10 10.85 -6.76 14.87
C ILE A 10 10.29 -8.04 14.25
N LEU A 11 9.01 -8.02 13.83
CA LEU A 11 8.38 -9.15 13.15
C LEU A 11 9.09 -9.47 11.83
N LEU A 12 9.40 -8.44 11.03
CA LEU A 12 10.12 -8.59 9.76
C LEU A 12 11.57 -9.06 9.96
N ASP A 13 12.26 -8.58 10.99
CA ASP A 13 13.60 -9.08 11.33
C ASP A 13 13.57 -10.55 11.79
N GLY A 14 12.59 -10.93 12.61
CA GLY A 14 12.38 -12.32 13.02
C GLY A 14 12.09 -13.24 11.83
N ALA A 15 11.24 -12.80 10.89
CA ALA A 15 10.84 -13.60 9.72
C ALA A 15 12.03 -13.96 8.82
N ARG A 16 13.06 -13.11 8.79
CA ARG A 16 14.29 -13.38 8.03
C ARG A 16 15.15 -14.49 8.64
N ARG A 17 15.01 -14.77 9.93
CA ARG A 17 15.87 -15.69 10.69
C ARG A 17 15.23 -17.08 10.84
N GLU A 18 13.91 -17.13 10.95
CA GLU A 18 13.15 -18.34 11.24
C GLU A 18 12.10 -18.61 10.14
N PRO A 19 12.28 -19.64 9.28
CA PRO A 19 11.38 -19.90 8.16
C PRO A 19 9.91 -20.07 8.55
N GLY A 20 9.62 -20.80 9.63
CA GLY A 20 8.25 -21.00 10.11
C GLY A 20 7.58 -19.71 10.64
N PHE A 21 8.39 -18.71 11.02
CA PHE A 21 7.87 -17.40 11.42
C PHE A 21 7.60 -16.51 10.19
N SER A 22 8.28 -16.75 9.07
CA SER A 22 8.04 -16.05 7.80
C SER A 22 6.63 -16.26 7.27
N GLU A 23 6.08 -17.47 7.36
CA GLU A 23 4.71 -17.77 6.93
C GLU A 23 3.69 -16.98 7.76
N LEU A 24 3.86 -16.95 9.09
CA LEU A 24 2.98 -16.21 9.99
C LEU A 24 3.01 -14.69 9.73
N VAL A 25 4.20 -14.13 9.49
CA VAL A 25 4.33 -12.71 9.14
C VAL A 25 3.74 -12.42 7.76
N HIS A 26 3.89 -13.33 6.80
CA HIS A 26 3.26 -13.21 5.49
C HIS A 26 1.73 -13.17 5.61
N ASP A 27 1.13 -14.11 6.32
CA ASP A 27 -0.33 -14.17 6.52
C ASP A 27 -0.87 -12.92 7.21
N LEU A 28 -0.13 -12.41 8.21
CA LEU A 28 -0.47 -11.17 8.89
C LEU A 28 -0.47 -9.97 7.92
N LEU A 29 0.57 -9.85 7.09
CA LEU A 29 0.67 -8.75 6.11
C LEU A 29 -0.38 -8.89 5.01
N GLU A 30 -0.69 -10.11 4.58
CA GLU A 30 -1.75 -10.36 3.61
C GLU A 30 -3.13 -9.97 4.17
N ALA A 31 -3.41 -10.34 5.42
CA ALA A 31 -4.65 -9.94 6.10
C ALA A 31 -4.78 -8.41 6.21
N ARG A 32 -3.67 -7.70 6.48
CA ARG A 32 -3.61 -6.23 6.53
C ARG A 32 -3.86 -5.58 5.16
N ARG A 33 -3.35 -6.20 4.10
CA ARG A 33 -3.41 -5.68 2.74
C ARG A 33 -4.76 -5.92 2.07
N ARG A 34 -5.43 -7.02 2.40
CA ARG A 34 -6.72 -7.41 1.81
C ARG A 34 -7.76 -6.27 1.78
N PRO A 35 -8.02 -5.52 2.87
CA PRO A 35 -8.97 -4.40 2.84
C PRO A 35 -8.58 -3.29 1.87
N ILE A 36 -7.29 -2.96 1.78
CA ILE A 36 -6.79 -1.90 0.88
C ILE A 36 -7.00 -2.32 -0.57
N ARG A 37 -6.65 -3.58 -0.90
CA ARG A 37 -6.92 -4.17 -2.20
C ARG A 37 -8.40 -4.14 -2.56
N THR A 38 -9.30 -4.50 -1.62
CA THR A 38 -10.75 -4.40 -1.86
C THR A 38 -11.18 -2.97 -2.19
N ILE A 39 -10.67 -1.96 -1.48
CA ILE A 39 -10.98 -0.55 -1.77
C ILE A 39 -10.52 -0.16 -3.17
N ILE A 40 -9.31 -0.58 -3.58
CA ILE A 40 -8.77 -0.33 -4.93
C ILE A 40 -9.65 -0.98 -6.00
N GLN A 41 -10.03 -2.25 -5.82
CA GLN A 41 -10.89 -2.97 -6.75
C GLN A 41 -12.26 -2.30 -6.89
N LEU A 42 -12.84 -1.81 -5.79
CA LEU A 42 -14.08 -1.03 -5.83
C LEU A 42 -13.89 0.30 -6.57
N ALA A 43 -12.75 0.97 -6.41
CA ALA A 43 -12.44 2.19 -7.13
C ALA A 43 -12.26 1.94 -8.64
N GLN A 44 -11.67 0.81 -9.03
CA GLN A 44 -11.57 0.36 -10.43
C GLN A 44 -12.97 0.13 -11.03
N LEU A 45 -13.86 -0.56 -10.31
CA LEU A 45 -15.25 -0.77 -10.75
C LEU A 45 -16.03 0.55 -10.92
N ARG A 46 -15.67 1.60 -10.17
CA ARG A 46 -16.25 2.95 -10.32
C ARG A 46 -15.58 3.79 -11.40
N GLY A 47 -14.52 3.29 -12.06
CA GLY A 47 -13.74 4.05 -13.04
C GLY A 47 -12.87 5.15 -12.43
N GLU A 48 -12.59 5.09 -11.12
CA GLU A 48 -11.75 6.06 -10.42
C GLU A 48 -10.24 5.72 -10.51
N VAL A 49 -9.93 4.47 -10.83
CA VAL A 49 -8.58 3.91 -11.02
C VAL A 49 -8.60 3.04 -12.27
N ALA A 50 -7.52 3.03 -13.05
CA ALA A 50 -7.47 2.22 -14.27
C ALA A 50 -7.72 0.72 -13.97
N PRO A 51 -8.61 0.05 -14.72
CA PRO A 51 -8.91 -1.37 -14.49
C PRO A 51 -7.75 -2.30 -14.85
N GLU A 52 -6.80 -1.85 -15.67
CA GLU A 52 -5.59 -2.60 -16.05
C GLU A 52 -4.47 -2.49 -15.01
N LEU A 53 -4.55 -1.54 -14.08
CA LEU A 53 -3.55 -1.39 -13.02
C LEU A 53 -3.62 -2.59 -12.07
N ASP A 54 -2.49 -3.25 -11.85
CA ASP A 54 -2.41 -4.34 -10.88
C ASP A 54 -2.74 -3.81 -9.47
N ALA A 55 -3.60 -4.53 -8.76
CA ALA A 55 -4.09 -4.08 -7.47
C ALA A 55 -2.99 -4.07 -6.39
N GLU A 56 -1.99 -4.94 -6.50
CA GLU A 56 -0.84 -4.97 -5.58
C GLU A 56 0.09 -3.80 -5.82
N ASP A 57 0.31 -3.40 -7.08
CA ASP A 57 1.06 -2.18 -7.42
C ASP A 57 0.34 -0.93 -6.89
N ALA A 58 -1.00 -0.88 -7.03
CA ALA A 58 -1.81 0.19 -6.49
C ALA A 58 -1.75 0.27 -4.95
N VAL A 59 -1.74 -0.88 -4.26
CA VAL A 59 -1.49 -0.93 -2.80
C VAL A 59 -0.10 -0.37 -2.49
N ALA A 60 0.93 -0.81 -3.22
CA ALA A 60 2.31 -0.38 -2.99
C ALA A 60 2.47 1.13 -3.12
N ILE A 61 1.82 1.76 -4.10
CA ILE A 61 1.75 3.23 -4.25
C ILE A 61 1.12 3.88 -3.01
N ALA A 62 0.03 3.29 -2.47
CA ALA A 62 -0.69 3.84 -1.34
C ALA A 62 0.07 3.75 -0.01
N VAL A 63 0.75 2.63 0.25
CA VAL A 63 1.41 2.37 1.55
C VAL A 63 2.89 2.71 1.56
N GLY A 64 3.52 2.76 0.39
CA GLY A 64 4.97 2.95 0.21
C GLY A 64 5.56 4.15 0.96
N PRO A 65 4.96 5.37 0.87
CA PRO A 65 5.47 6.53 1.58
C PRO A 65 5.49 6.35 3.11
N VAL A 66 4.46 5.71 3.67
CA VAL A 66 4.36 5.45 5.12
C VAL A 66 5.40 4.42 5.55
N VAL A 67 5.56 3.35 4.77
CA VAL A 67 6.59 2.32 5.01
C VAL A 67 7.99 2.94 4.96
N TYR A 68 8.28 3.75 3.94
CA TYR A 68 9.58 4.43 3.80
C TYR A 68 9.88 5.35 5.00
N GLN A 69 8.92 6.19 5.39
CA GLN A 69 9.06 7.12 6.51
C GLN A 69 9.34 6.38 7.84
N LYS A 70 8.58 5.31 8.14
CA LYS A 70 8.72 4.56 9.40
C LYS A 70 9.92 3.60 9.40
N MET A 71 10.13 2.86 8.32
CA MET A 71 11.11 1.76 8.29
C MET A 71 12.50 2.19 7.82
N VAL A 72 12.57 3.08 6.83
CA VAL A 72 13.86 3.53 6.25
C VAL A 72 14.35 4.77 6.97
N LEU A 73 13.51 5.81 7.04
CA LEU A 73 13.89 7.07 7.70
C LEU A 73 13.78 7.02 9.22
N ARG A 74 13.07 6.03 9.78
CA ARG A 74 12.82 5.87 11.22
C ARG A 74 12.23 7.13 11.86
N ARG A 75 11.35 7.81 11.13
CA ARG A 75 10.63 8.99 11.60
C ARG A 75 9.25 8.62 12.09
N GLU A 76 8.72 9.45 12.98
CA GLU A 76 7.33 9.38 13.37
C GLU A 76 6.42 9.67 12.17
N ILE A 77 5.28 8.99 12.13
CA ILE A 77 4.21 9.26 11.17
C ILE A 77 3.30 10.30 11.80
N THR A 78 3.45 11.56 11.39
CA THR A 78 2.55 12.63 11.82
C THR A 78 1.25 12.59 11.02
N SER A 79 0.19 13.20 11.55
CA SER A 79 -1.09 13.31 10.85
C SER A 79 -0.95 14.07 9.54
N GLU A 80 -0.14 15.12 9.49
CA GLU A 80 0.09 15.93 8.30
C GLU A 80 0.78 15.12 7.20
N PHE A 81 1.76 14.28 7.57
CA PHE A 81 2.41 13.39 6.61
C PHE A 81 1.46 12.31 6.10
N LEU A 82 0.62 11.75 6.98
CA LEU A 82 -0.36 10.74 6.59
C LEU A 82 -1.40 11.32 5.60
N GLU A 83 -1.92 12.52 5.86
CA GLU A 83 -2.83 13.22 4.95
C GLU A 83 -2.17 13.51 3.59
N LEU A 84 -0.91 13.94 3.60
CA LEU A 84 -0.14 14.12 2.37
C LEU A 84 -0.01 12.80 1.60
N ALA A 85 0.41 11.72 2.26
CA ALA A 85 0.59 10.42 1.64
C ALA A 85 -0.70 9.89 1.01
N ILE A 86 -1.82 9.97 1.72
CA ILE A 86 -3.14 9.55 1.21
C ILE A 86 -3.54 10.38 0.00
N ARG A 87 -3.44 11.72 0.08
CA ARG A 87 -3.80 12.60 -1.03
C ARG A 87 -2.92 12.36 -2.26
N SER A 88 -1.62 12.18 -2.08
CA SER A 88 -0.68 11.85 -3.14
C SER A 88 -1.02 10.52 -3.80
N ALA A 89 -1.30 9.47 -3.01
CA ALA A 89 -1.72 8.17 -3.52
C ALA A 89 -3.02 8.26 -4.34
N VAL A 90 -4.06 8.92 -3.81
CA VAL A 90 -5.33 9.11 -4.53
C VAL A 90 -5.13 9.88 -5.84
N THR A 91 -4.27 10.90 -5.83
CA THR A 91 -3.97 11.69 -7.03
C THR A 91 -3.26 10.85 -8.08
N ALA A 92 -2.25 10.09 -7.68
CA ALA A 92 -1.51 9.21 -8.57
C ALA A 92 -2.41 8.11 -9.17
N LEU A 93 -3.21 7.45 -8.34
CA LEU A 93 -4.11 6.39 -8.78
C LEU A 93 -5.18 6.91 -9.76
N ARG A 94 -5.72 8.11 -9.53
CA ARG A 94 -6.66 8.74 -10.48
C ARG A 94 -6.02 9.13 -11.80
N ALA A 95 -4.76 9.52 -11.79
CA ALA A 95 -4.04 9.89 -13.01
C ALA A 95 -3.90 8.71 -13.99
N THR A 96 -3.93 7.46 -13.49
CA THR A 96 -3.83 6.25 -14.33
C THR A 96 -4.98 6.11 -15.33
N VAL A 97 -6.17 6.64 -15.01
CA VAL A 97 -7.33 6.62 -15.91
C VAL A 97 -7.08 7.48 -17.16
N SER A 98 -6.34 8.58 -17.02
CA SER A 98 -6.04 9.50 -18.13
C SER A 98 -5.01 8.93 -19.11
N GLU A 99 -4.09 8.08 -18.66
CA GLU A 99 -3.09 7.43 -19.52
C GLU A 99 -3.69 6.26 -20.30
N GLY A 100 -4.59 5.48 -19.71
CA GLY A 100 -5.32 4.41 -20.40
C GLY A 100 -6.19 4.91 -21.57
N ALA A 101 -6.65 6.16 -21.52
CA ALA A 101 -7.39 6.79 -22.61
C ALA A 101 -6.50 7.23 -23.79
N ALA A 102 -5.20 7.48 -23.57
CA ALA A 102 -4.29 7.99 -24.60
C ALA A 102 -3.71 6.89 -25.53
N THR A 103 -3.78 5.62 -25.13
CA THR A 103 -3.25 4.48 -25.89
C THR A 103 -4.27 3.83 -26.83
N VAL A 104 -5.52 4.32 -26.84
CA VAL A 104 -6.60 3.83 -27.73
C VAL A 104 -6.89 4.88 -28.81
N HIS A 105 -5.98 5.04 -29.77
CA HIS A 105 -6.32 5.61 -31.08
C HIS A 105 -5.69 4.78 -32.21
N PRO A 106 -6.44 4.52 -33.30
CA PRO A 106 -6.13 3.51 -34.34
C PRO A 106 -5.01 3.91 -35.31
#